data_AF-A0AB35Y276-F1
#
_entry.id   AF-A0AB35Y276-F1
#
_cell.length_a   1.000
_cell.length_b   1.000
_cell.length_c   1.000
_cell.angle_alpha   90.00
_cell.angle_beta   90.00
_cell.angle_gamma   90.00
#
_symmetry.space_group_name_H-M   'P 1'
#
loop_
_entity.id
_entity.type
_entity.pdbx_description
1 polymer ?
#
loop_
_entity_poly.entity_id
_entity_poly.type
_entity_poly.pdbx_seq_one_letter_code
_entity_poly.pdbx_strand_id
1 'polypeptide(L)'
;MKKMKRFVAVLLVGIMALAMLTACGGGSFTPTSDVEKAEALYMDAFNTALGANYENDADLEKLAKQVLDDSLDEDGNLKNGKGMIFSEAAGNSVYRVVTILAQQGNKKVPYGITSEELANKDKVIVNVEQTTKKVTTGLAVGAVKKGDKVYVAIAMTKDMNLMK
;
A
#
# COMPACT_ATOMS: atom_id res chain seq x y z
N MET A 1 -25.28 11.89 -3.43
CA MET A 1 -24.23 10.85 -3.19
C MET A 1 -22.95 10.99 -4.06
N LYS A 2 -22.62 12.15 -4.68
CA LYS A 2 -21.40 12.28 -5.53
C LYS A 2 -20.17 12.92 -4.84
N LYS A 3 -20.34 13.42 -3.60
CA LYS A 3 -19.31 14.17 -2.85
C LYS A 3 -18.43 13.26 -1.97
N MET A 4 -18.98 12.25 -1.29
CA MET A 4 -18.18 11.28 -0.50
C MET A 4 -17.11 10.57 -1.33
N LYS A 5 -17.42 10.11 -2.56
CA LYS A 5 -16.42 9.54 -3.47
C LYS A 5 -15.25 10.51 -3.77
N ARG A 6 -15.47 11.82 -3.74
CA ARG A 6 -14.41 12.83 -3.89
C ARG A 6 -13.61 13.03 -2.61
N PHE A 7 -14.23 13.00 -1.44
CA PHE A 7 -13.51 13.07 -0.15
C PHE A 7 -12.63 11.84 0.09
N VAL A 8 -13.15 10.64 -0.21
CA VAL A 8 -12.34 9.42 -0.22
C VAL A 8 -11.19 9.59 -1.23
N ALA A 9 -11.46 9.98 -2.47
CA ALA A 9 -10.42 10.19 -3.50
C ALA A 9 -9.33 11.22 -3.14
N VAL A 10 -9.61 12.25 -2.34
CA VAL A 10 -8.58 13.21 -1.88
C VAL A 10 -7.71 12.59 -0.78
N LEU A 11 -8.33 11.88 0.16
CA LEU A 11 -7.68 11.16 1.28
C LEU A 11 -6.85 9.93 0.83
N LEU A 12 -6.83 9.64 -0.47
CA LEU A 12 -6.07 8.56 -1.12
C LEU A 12 -4.73 9.01 -1.73
N VAL A 13 -4.45 10.31 -1.77
CA VAL A 13 -3.36 10.89 -2.59
C VAL A 13 -2.06 11.13 -1.79
N GLY A 14 -2.03 10.74 -0.52
CA GLY A 14 -1.00 11.08 0.48
C GLY A 14 0.27 10.23 0.53
N ILE A 15 0.33 9.08 -0.15
CA ILE A 15 1.53 8.22 -0.17
C ILE A 15 2.57 8.83 -1.12
N MET A 16 3.50 9.61 -0.56
CA MET A 16 4.72 10.08 -1.22
C MET A 16 5.92 9.64 -0.37
N ALA A 17 6.98 9.15 -1.03
CA ALA A 17 8.20 8.69 -0.39
C ALA A 17 9.24 9.82 -0.24
N LEU A 18 9.44 10.36 0.98
CA LEU A 18 10.55 11.25 1.40
C LEU A 18 10.56 11.43 2.95
N ALA A 19 11.61 11.16 3.75
CA ALA A 19 12.89 10.47 3.54
C ALA A 19 13.48 9.94 4.88
N MET A 20 14.44 8.99 4.83
CA MET A 20 15.36 8.53 5.90
C MET A 20 14.74 8.05 7.24
N LEU A 21 14.41 6.76 7.33
CA LEU A 21 14.17 6.09 8.62
C LEU A 21 15.50 5.73 9.28
N THR A 22 15.99 6.56 10.20
CA THR A 22 17.25 6.27 10.90
C THR A 22 17.16 4.98 11.74
N ALA A 23 18.01 4.01 11.42
CA ALA A 23 18.42 2.86 12.23
C ALA A 23 17.38 2.25 13.20
N CYS A 24 16.60 1.27 12.74
CA CYS A 24 16.08 0.21 13.62
C CYS A 24 16.78 -1.12 13.28
N GLY A 25 17.81 -1.45 14.05
CA GLY A 25 18.46 -2.76 14.01
C GLY A 25 17.79 -3.75 14.96
N GLY A 26 17.73 -5.02 14.57
CA GLY A 26 17.29 -6.11 15.45
C GLY A 26 16.02 -6.83 14.98
N GLY A 27 16.18 -7.79 14.07
CA GLY A 27 15.08 -8.66 13.64
C GLY A 27 15.54 -9.66 12.60
N SER A 28 15.95 -10.86 13.04
CA SER A 28 16.34 -11.97 12.16
C SER A 28 15.10 -12.63 11.52
N PHE A 29 14.40 -11.87 10.68
CA PHE A 29 13.57 -12.44 9.64
C PHE A 29 14.39 -12.41 8.35
N THR A 30 14.70 -13.58 7.81
CA THR A 30 15.29 -13.75 6.48
C THR A 30 14.17 -14.18 5.53
N PRO A 31 13.33 -13.25 5.03
CA PRO A 31 12.29 -13.55 4.05
C PRO A 31 12.89 -14.24 2.81
N THR A 32 12.24 -15.31 2.35
CA THR A 32 12.82 -16.23 1.36
C THR A 32 12.74 -15.72 -0.07
N SER A 33 11.84 -14.78 -0.33
CA SER A 33 11.61 -14.14 -1.62
C SER A 33 11.57 -12.61 -1.51
N ASP A 34 11.77 -11.94 -2.65
CA ASP A 34 11.66 -10.47 -2.73
C ASP A 34 10.21 -9.98 -2.56
N VAL A 35 9.22 -10.85 -2.83
CA VAL A 35 7.80 -10.57 -2.55
C VAL A 35 7.56 -10.48 -1.04
N GLU A 36 7.99 -11.48 -0.27
CA GLU A 36 7.89 -11.47 1.20
C GLU A 36 8.69 -10.33 1.83
N LYS A 37 9.87 -9.99 1.27
CA LYS A 37 10.63 -8.79 1.68
C LYS A 37 9.78 -7.54 1.56
N ALA A 38 9.18 -7.32 0.39
CA ALA A 38 8.38 -6.15 0.13
C ALA A 38 7.17 -6.08 1.08
N GLU A 39 6.47 -7.20 1.27
CA GLU A 39 5.32 -7.28 2.17
C GLU A 39 5.71 -6.94 3.62
N ALA A 40 6.74 -7.59 4.17
CA ALA A 40 7.21 -7.32 5.52
C ALA A 40 7.71 -5.87 5.69
N LEU A 41 8.48 -5.35 4.74
CA LEU A 41 9.06 -3.99 4.80
C LEU A 41 8.00 -2.89 4.76
N TYR A 42 7.04 -2.99 3.84
CA TYR A 42 5.98 -1.99 3.77
C TYR A 42 4.97 -2.16 4.90
N MET A 43 4.70 -3.39 5.38
CA MET A 43 3.82 -3.59 6.53
C MET A 43 4.37 -2.93 7.80
N ASP A 44 5.66 -3.14 8.10
CA ASP A 44 6.38 -2.50 9.21
C ASP A 44 6.37 -0.97 9.09
N ALA A 45 6.68 -0.44 7.90
CA ALA A 45 6.67 0.99 7.64
C ALA A 45 5.26 1.61 7.81
N PHE A 46 4.20 0.96 7.31
CA PHE A 46 2.83 1.45 7.44
C PHE A 46 2.31 1.34 8.87
N ASN A 47 2.62 0.27 9.60
CA ASN A 47 2.31 0.14 11.03
C ASN A 47 2.98 1.27 11.85
N THR A 48 4.28 1.48 11.65
CA THR A 48 5.04 2.60 12.25
C THR A 48 4.41 3.96 11.92
N ALA A 49 4.06 4.19 10.65
CA ALA A 49 3.45 5.45 10.23
C ALA A 49 2.02 5.63 10.75
N LEU A 50 1.24 4.56 10.92
CA LEU A 50 -0.09 4.60 11.53
C LEU A 50 -0.03 4.79 13.06
N GLY A 51 1.07 4.38 13.71
CA GLY A 51 1.16 4.30 15.16
C GLY A 51 0.40 3.09 15.72
N ALA A 52 0.35 2.01 14.95
CA ALA A 52 -0.45 0.81 15.21
C ALA A 52 0.36 -0.47 14.92
N ASN A 53 -0.16 -1.62 15.33
CA ASN A 53 0.44 -2.93 15.06
C ASN A 53 -0.63 -3.88 14.50
N TYR A 54 -1.07 -3.61 13.27
CA TYR A 54 -1.95 -4.51 12.53
C TYR A 54 -1.16 -5.76 12.07
N GLU A 55 -1.82 -6.91 12.08
CA GLU A 55 -1.35 -8.10 11.37
C GLU A 55 -1.72 -8.00 9.88
N ASN A 56 -1.05 -8.76 9.00
CA ASN A 56 -1.36 -8.76 7.57
C ASN A 56 -2.68 -9.51 7.35
N ASP A 57 -3.79 -8.79 7.27
CA ASP A 57 -5.12 -9.39 7.07
C ASP A 57 -5.16 -10.15 5.74
N ALA A 58 -5.42 -11.46 5.79
CA ALA A 58 -5.31 -12.35 4.64
C ALA A 58 -6.32 -12.04 3.52
N ASP A 59 -7.51 -11.52 3.83
CA ASP A 59 -8.49 -11.12 2.83
C ASP A 59 -8.06 -9.82 2.13
N LEU A 60 -7.53 -8.86 2.90
CA LEU A 60 -7.00 -7.60 2.38
C LEU A 60 -5.69 -7.82 1.57
N GLU A 61 -4.81 -8.70 2.01
CA GLU A 61 -3.59 -9.10 1.29
C GLU A 61 -3.96 -9.73 -0.06
N LYS A 62 -4.90 -10.67 -0.05
CA LYS A 62 -5.43 -11.30 -1.27
C LYS A 62 -6.05 -10.27 -2.20
N LEU A 63 -6.85 -9.33 -1.68
CA LEU A 63 -7.43 -8.24 -2.46
C LEU A 63 -6.35 -7.32 -3.07
N ALA A 64 -5.27 -7.04 -2.32
CA ALA A 64 -4.14 -6.27 -2.83
C ALA A 64 -3.41 -6.98 -3.98
N LYS A 65 -3.13 -8.28 -3.83
CA LYS A 65 -2.54 -9.12 -4.88
C LYS A 65 -3.43 -9.20 -6.12
N GLN A 66 -4.72 -9.47 -5.95
CA GLN A 66 -5.70 -9.46 -7.03
C GLN A 66 -5.71 -8.12 -7.77
N VAL A 67 -5.75 -6.99 -7.05
CA VAL A 67 -5.70 -5.65 -7.66
C VAL A 67 -4.43 -5.43 -8.48
N LEU A 68 -3.26 -5.90 -8.01
CA LEU A 68 -2.01 -5.81 -8.76
C LEU A 68 -2.08 -6.63 -10.06
N ASP A 69 -2.49 -7.89 -9.99
CA ASP A 69 -2.60 -8.77 -11.17
C ASP A 69 -3.63 -8.27 -12.18
N ASP A 70 -4.76 -7.76 -11.70
CA ASP A 70 -5.82 -7.19 -12.54
C ASP A 70 -5.39 -5.89 -13.23
N SER A 71 -4.58 -5.08 -12.56
CA SER A 71 -4.26 -3.71 -13.00
C SER A 71 -2.96 -3.61 -13.79
N LEU A 72 -2.01 -4.50 -13.53
CA LEU A 72 -0.68 -4.47 -14.13
C LEU A 72 -0.53 -5.53 -15.22
N ASP A 73 0.16 -5.20 -16.30
CA ASP A 73 0.64 -6.18 -17.29
C ASP A 73 1.87 -6.96 -16.79
N GLU A 74 2.44 -7.82 -17.65
CA GLU A 74 3.57 -8.70 -17.29
C GLU A 74 4.88 -7.93 -17.06
N ASP A 75 5.00 -6.73 -17.64
CA ASP A 75 6.08 -5.76 -17.44
C ASP A 75 5.81 -4.80 -16.26
N GLY A 76 4.63 -4.91 -15.63
CA GLY A 76 4.23 -4.10 -14.48
C GLY A 76 3.72 -2.69 -14.83
N ASN A 77 3.38 -2.41 -16.09
CA ASN A 77 2.73 -1.16 -16.47
C ASN A 77 1.22 -1.21 -16.19
N LEU A 78 0.61 -0.05 -15.96
CA LEU A 78 -0.82 0.05 -15.70
C LEU A 78 -1.61 -0.19 -16.99
N LYS A 79 -2.41 -1.26 -17.03
CA LYS A 79 -3.29 -1.61 -18.16
C LYS A 79 -4.28 -0.49 -18.47
N ASN A 80 -4.64 -0.35 -19.75
CA ASN A 80 -5.59 0.68 -20.19
C ASN A 80 -6.93 0.60 -19.42
N GLY A 81 -7.43 1.74 -18.96
CA GLY A 81 -8.68 1.84 -18.18
C GLY A 81 -8.58 1.41 -16.71
N LYS A 82 -7.44 0.86 -16.23
CA LYS A 82 -7.19 0.60 -14.80
C LYS A 82 -6.64 1.87 -14.11
N GLY A 83 -6.66 1.88 -12.79
CA GLY A 83 -6.20 3.00 -11.96
C GLY A 83 -5.18 2.56 -10.91
N MET A 84 -4.54 3.50 -10.24
CA MET A 84 -3.62 3.20 -9.11
C MET A 84 -4.34 2.95 -7.78
N ILE A 85 -5.64 3.26 -7.70
CA ILE A 85 -6.43 3.24 -6.48
C ILE A 85 -7.77 2.58 -6.76
N PHE A 86 -8.13 1.62 -5.93
CA PHE A 86 -9.39 0.88 -5.95
C PHE A 86 -10.09 1.04 -4.61
N SER A 87 -11.41 1.09 -4.63
CA SER A 87 -12.21 1.10 -3.41
C SER A 87 -13.56 0.48 -3.62
N GLU A 88 -13.93 -0.40 -2.70
CA GLU A 88 -15.24 -1.04 -2.60
C GLU A 88 -15.88 -0.72 -1.24
N ALA A 89 -17.20 -0.81 -1.17
CA ALA A 89 -17.93 -0.60 0.09
C ALA A 89 -18.04 -1.93 0.83
N ALA A 90 -17.63 -1.93 2.11
CA ALA A 90 -17.73 -3.08 3.01
C ALA A 90 -19.00 -3.02 3.90
N GLY A 91 -19.95 -2.15 3.55
CA GLY A 91 -21.18 -1.90 4.33
C GLY A 91 -21.01 -0.82 5.41
N ASN A 92 -22.12 -0.30 5.92
CA ASN A 92 -22.19 0.65 7.05
C ASN A 92 -21.20 1.84 7.03
N SER A 93 -20.93 2.43 5.86
CA SER A 93 -19.90 3.48 5.63
C SER A 93 -18.44 3.05 5.86
N VAL A 94 -18.18 1.75 5.96
CA VAL A 94 -16.84 1.15 5.89
C VAL A 94 -16.48 0.88 4.42
N TYR A 95 -15.22 1.11 4.07
CA TYR A 95 -14.69 0.87 2.73
C TYR A 95 -13.42 0.04 2.80
N ARG A 96 -13.26 -0.92 1.89
CA ARG A 96 -11.94 -1.47 1.57
C ARG A 96 -11.32 -0.59 0.50
N VAL A 97 -10.04 -0.28 0.67
CA VAL A 97 -9.27 0.63 -0.17
C VAL A 97 -7.96 -0.07 -0.51
N VAL A 98 -7.63 -0.20 -1.78
CA VAL A 98 -6.32 -0.68 -2.23
C VAL A 98 -5.63 0.42 -3.03
N THR A 99 -4.38 0.72 -2.67
CA THR A 99 -3.55 1.69 -3.37
C THR A 99 -2.24 1.03 -3.81
N ILE A 100 -2.01 0.97 -5.12
CA ILE A 100 -0.75 0.52 -5.72
C ILE A 100 0.30 1.62 -5.47
N LEU A 101 1.52 1.23 -5.06
CA LEU A 101 2.61 2.19 -4.89
C LEU A 101 2.96 2.83 -6.24
N ALA A 102 3.13 4.15 -6.25
CA ALA A 102 3.43 4.93 -7.45
C ALA A 102 4.87 5.45 -7.43
N GLN A 103 5.49 5.56 -8.61
CA GLN A 103 6.84 6.08 -8.75
C GLN A 103 6.90 7.54 -8.26
N GLN A 104 7.98 7.89 -7.55
CA GLN A 104 8.19 9.25 -7.05
C GLN A 104 8.09 10.27 -8.20
N GLY A 105 7.31 11.33 -8.00
CA GLY A 105 7.02 12.35 -9.01
C GLY A 105 5.93 11.98 -10.02
N ASN A 106 5.54 10.71 -10.16
CA ASN A 106 4.50 10.28 -11.12
C ASN A 106 3.47 9.34 -10.51
N LYS A 107 2.39 9.93 -9.96
CA LYS A 107 1.25 9.24 -9.32
C LYS A 107 0.41 8.33 -10.25
N LYS A 108 0.81 8.15 -11.51
CA LYS A 108 0.13 7.26 -12.49
C LYS A 108 0.99 6.07 -12.92
N VAL A 109 2.27 6.04 -12.55
CA VAL A 109 3.19 4.96 -12.93
C VAL A 109 3.39 4.04 -11.72
N PRO A 110 3.08 2.74 -11.81
CA PRO A 110 3.37 1.77 -10.76
C PRO A 110 4.88 1.72 -10.43
N TYR A 111 5.20 1.70 -9.14
CA TYR A 111 6.59 1.59 -8.70
C TYR A 111 7.01 0.12 -8.66
N GLY A 112 7.79 -0.29 -9.66
CA GLY A 112 8.46 -1.58 -9.68
C GLY A 112 9.79 -1.52 -8.97
N ILE A 113 9.88 -2.20 -7.84
CA ILE A 113 10.99 -2.20 -6.89
C ILE A 113 11.98 -3.33 -7.27
N THR A 114 13.28 -3.05 -7.29
CA THR A 114 14.30 -4.10 -7.53
C THR A 114 14.70 -4.80 -6.22
N SER A 115 15.28 -5.99 -6.32
CA SER A 115 15.84 -6.72 -5.17
C SER A 115 16.89 -5.91 -4.41
N GLU A 116 17.63 -5.03 -5.09
CA GLU A 116 18.63 -4.12 -4.49
C GLU A 116 17.96 -3.01 -3.66
N GLU A 117 16.82 -2.48 -4.14
CA GLU A 117 16.06 -1.48 -3.39
C GLU A 117 15.35 -2.11 -2.18
N LEU A 118 14.88 -3.35 -2.28
CA LEU A 118 14.34 -4.13 -1.15
C LEU A 118 15.42 -4.53 -0.13
N ALA A 119 16.69 -4.63 -0.52
CA ALA A 119 17.79 -4.84 0.43
C ALA A 119 18.11 -3.57 1.25
N ASN A 120 17.68 -2.39 0.81
CA ASN A 120 17.99 -1.11 1.42
C ASN A 120 16.74 -0.52 2.11
N LYS A 121 16.56 -0.86 3.39
CA LYS A 121 15.38 -0.43 4.18
C LYS A 121 15.22 1.09 4.26
N ASP A 122 16.31 1.86 4.24
CA ASP A 122 16.30 3.32 4.33
C ASP A 122 15.61 4.01 3.12
N LYS A 123 15.42 3.28 2.01
CA LYS A 123 14.61 3.73 0.85
C LYS A 123 13.10 3.56 1.05
N VAL A 124 12.65 2.72 1.98
CA VAL A 124 11.22 2.48 2.22
C VAL A 124 10.66 3.67 2.98
N ILE A 125 9.83 4.47 2.30
CA ILE A 125 9.26 5.66 2.91
C ILE A 125 7.77 5.72 2.61
N VAL A 126 6.99 5.87 3.67
CA VAL A 126 5.54 5.94 3.62
C VAL A 126 5.08 7.18 4.38
N ASN A 127 4.10 7.88 3.83
CA ASN A 127 3.48 9.02 4.49
C ASN A 127 1.96 8.79 4.54
N VAL A 128 1.38 8.96 5.74
CA VAL A 128 -0.03 8.67 5.99
C VAL A 128 -0.68 9.90 6.62
N GLU A 129 -1.65 10.49 5.93
CA GLU A 129 -2.40 11.64 6.44
C GLU A 129 -3.11 11.29 7.75
N GLN A 130 -3.15 12.22 8.72
CA GLN A 130 -3.78 11.98 10.03
C GLN A 130 -5.23 11.48 9.91
N THR A 131 -5.96 11.98 8.92
CA THR A 131 -7.33 11.56 8.62
C THR A 131 -7.41 10.10 8.15
N THR A 132 -6.42 9.59 7.40
CA THR A 132 -6.28 8.15 7.14
C THR A 132 -5.94 7.38 8.40
N LYS A 133 -5.00 7.87 9.24
CA LYS A 133 -4.66 7.20 10.52
C LYS A 133 -5.90 7.03 11.40
N LYS A 134 -6.75 8.07 11.50
CA LYS A 134 -7.98 8.08 12.32
C LYS A 134 -9.04 7.07 11.87
N VAL A 135 -9.18 6.83 10.57
CA VAL A 135 -10.25 5.98 10.02
C VAL A 135 -9.80 4.55 9.68
N THR A 136 -8.50 4.27 9.65
CA THR A 136 -8.00 2.93 9.32
C THR A 136 -8.29 1.99 10.49
N THR A 137 -8.94 0.86 10.19
CA THR A 137 -9.30 -0.18 11.17
C THR A 137 -8.73 -1.56 10.82
N GLY A 138 -8.12 -1.69 9.65
CA GLY A 138 -7.34 -2.85 9.24
C GLY A 138 -6.37 -2.48 8.12
N LEU A 139 -5.26 -3.19 8.04
CA LEU A 139 -4.17 -2.98 7.08
C LEU A 139 -3.73 -4.34 6.54
N ALA A 140 -3.37 -4.38 5.26
CA ALA A 140 -2.50 -5.42 4.71
C ALA A 140 -1.63 -4.84 3.58
N VAL A 141 -0.54 -5.53 3.31
CA VAL A 141 0.34 -5.30 2.17
C VAL A 141 0.38 -6.58 1.35
N GLY A 142 0.02 -6.45 0.06
CA GLY A 142 0.22 -7.50 -0.92
C GLY A 142 1.25 -7.06 -1.96
N ALA A 143 2.13 -7.97 -2.36
CA ALA A 143 3.10 -7.76 -3.42
C ALA A 143 3.02 -8.86 -4.49
N VAL A 144 3.39 -8.53 -5.72
CA VAL A 144 3.53 -9.47 -6.84
C VAL A 144 4.80 -9.18 -7.62
N LYS A 145 5.40 -10.21 -8.24
CA LYS A 145 6.54 -10.04 -9.16
C LYS A 145 6.04 -9.91 -10.61
N LYS A 146 6.52 -8.92 -11.34
CA LYS A 146 6.27 -8.68 -12.78
C LYS A 146 7.63 -8.39 -13.44
N GLY A 147 8.01 -9.18 -14.43
CA GLY A 147 9.40 -9.28 -14.88
C GLY A 147 10.38 -9.47 -13.70
N ASP A 148 11.44 -8.68 -13.66
CA ASP A 148 12.45 -8.69 -12.59
C ASP A 148 12.11 -7.80 -11.38
N LYS A 149 10.93 -7.16 -11.35
CA LYS A 149 10.56 -6.18 -10.33
C LYS A 149 9.40 -6.66 -9.47
N VAL A 150 9.38 -6.20 -8.22
CA VAL A 150 8.27 -6.42 -7.27
C VAL A 150 7.40 -5.17 -7.23
N TYR A 151 6.10 -5.35 -7.35
CA TYR A 151 5.09 -4.29 -7.28
C TYR A 151 4.25 -4.51 -6.03
N VAL A 152 3.97 -3.43 -5.30
CA VAL A 152 3.33 -3.48 -3.98
C VAL A 152 2.03 -2.69 -4.00
N ALA A 153 1.00 -3.21 -3.34
CA ALA A 153 -0.25 -2.53 -3.08
C ALA A 153 -0.62 -2.63 -1.60
N ILE A 154 -1.15 -1.53 -1.08
CA ILE A 154 -1.52 -1.36 0.32
C ILE A 154 -3.03 -1.41 0.42
N ALA A 155 -3.55 -2.41 1.10
CA ALA A 155 -4.97 -2.55 1.39
C ALA A 155 -5.28 -2.01 2.79
N MET A 156 -6.32 -1.20 2.91
CA MET A 156 -6.80 -0.65 4.17
C MET A 156 -8.31 -0.79 4.28
N THR A 157 -8.80 -1.25 5.43
CA THR A 157 -10.19 -1.05 5.82
C THR A 157 -10.30 0.32 6.47
N LYS A 158 -11.21 1.16 5.97
CA LYS A 158 -11.46 2.52 6.45
C LYS A 158 -12.90 2.68 6.91
N ASP A 159 -13.11 2.88 8.21
CA ASP A 159 -14.42 3.19 8.78
C ASP A 159 -14.65 4.71 8.79
N MET A 160 -15.51 5.18 7.89
CA MET A 160 -15.80 6.61 7.76
C MET A 160 -16.66 7.16 8.93
N ASN A 161 -17.24 6.30 9.77
CA ASN A 161 -17.95 6.75 10.97
C ASN A 161 -16.98 7.35 12.00
N LEU A 162 -15.71 6.95 11.97
CA LEU A 162 -14.62 7.47 12.81
C LEU A 162 -14.13 8.87 12.38
N MET A 163 -14.69 9.47 11.32
CA MET A 163 -14.32 10.84 10.95
C MET A 163 -14.77 11.91 11.96
N LYS A 164 -15.82 11.63 12.74
CA LYS A 164 -16.43 12.54 13.74
C LYS A 164 -15.45 13.05 14.78
#